data_AF-A0A540V625-F1
#
_entry.id   AF-A0A540V625-F1
#
_cell.length_a   1.000
_cell.length_b   1.000
_cell.length_c   1.000
_cell.angle_alpha   90.00
_cell.angle_beta   90.00
_cell.angle_gamma   90.00
#
_symmetry.space_group_name_H-M   'P 1'
#
loop_
_entity.id
_entity.type
_entity.pdbx_description
1 polymer ?
#
loop_
_entity_poly.entity_id
_entity_poly.type
_entity_poly.pdbx_seq_one_letter_code
_entity_poly.pdbx_strand_id
1 'polypeptide(L)' 'MFNTLYKKVLKVVIEIKRKNMYRKAQELGFTHPEVVNCSQQLDHLLNKYIKQAA' A
#
# COMPACT_ATOMS: atom_id res chain seq x y z
N MET A 1 2.87 -17.37 15.73
CA MET A 1 2.44 -17.98 14.45
C MET A 1 1.49 -17.08 13.65
N PHE A 2 0.39 -16.57 14.23
CA PHE A 2 -0.56 -15.65 13.55
C PHE A 2 0.06 -14.34 13.04
N ASN A 3 1.00 -13.76 13.79
CA ASN A 3 1.66 -12.49 13.45
C ASN A 3 2.49 -12.60 12.15
N THR A 4 3.18 -13.73 11.93
CA THR A 4 4.01 -13.95 10.72
C THR A 4 3.17 -14.10 9.45
N LEU A 5 2.04 -14.82 9.52
CA LEU A 5 1.13 -14.97 8.38
C LEU A 5 0.46 -13.64 8.05
N TYR A 6 -0.04 -12.93 9.06
CA TYR A 6 -0.63 -11.61 8.90
C TYR A 6 0.36 -10.62 8.26
N LYS A 7 1.62 -10.62 8.70
CA LYS A 7 2.69 -9.80 8.11
C LYS A 7 2.95 -10.14 6.63
N LYS A 8 2.94 -11.42 6.26
CA LYS A 8 3.07 -11.85 4.85
C LYS A 8 1.90 -11.37 4.00
N VAL A 9 0.68 -11.53 4.48
CA VAL A 9 -0.54 -11.03 3.79
C VAL A 9 -0.46 -9.51 3.61
N LEU A 10 -0.09 -8.78 4.67
CA LEU A 10 0.02 -7.33 4.61
C LEU A 10 1.08 -6.86 3.59
N LYS A 11 2.22 -7.56 3.50
CA LYS A 11 3.24 -7.30 2.47
C LYS A 11 2.68 -7.49 1.06
N VAL A 12 1.91 -8.55 0.82
CA VAL A 12 1.28 -8.79 -0.50
C VAL A 12 0.29 -7.69 -0.85
N VAL A 13 -0.54 -7.25 0.12
CA VAL A 13 -1.52 -6.17 -0.08
C VAL A 13 -0.82 -4.84 -0.42
N ILE A 14 0.27 -4.51 0.29
CA ILE A 14 1.10 -3.33 0.00
C ILE A 14 1.62 -3.34 -1.44
N GLU A 15 2.15 -4.47 -1.89
CA GLU A 15 2.70 -4.62 -3.24
C GLU A 15 1.63 -4.50 -4.34
N ILE A 16 0.45 -5.09 -4.12
CA ILE A 16 -0.69 -4.95 -5.03
C ILE A 16 -1.14 -3.49 -5.11
N LYS A 17 -1.28 -2.83 -3.95
CA LYS A 17 -1.72 -1.43 -3.87
C LYS A 17 -0.71 -0.49 -4.55
N ARG A 18 0.58 -0.73 -4.35
CA ARG A 18 1.67 0.00 -5.01
C ARG A 18 1.61 -0.10 -6.52
N LYS A 19 1.43 -1.31 -7.07
CA LYS A 19 1.27 -1.51 -8.53
C LYS A 19 0.05 -0.77 -9.08
N ASN A 20 -1.08 -0.82 -8.37
CA ASN A 20 -2.29 -0.10 -8.77
C ASN A 20 -2.08 1.43 -8.76
N MET A 21 -1.44 1.97 -7.72
CA MET A 21 -1.09 3.39 -7.65
C MET A 21 -0.25 3.83 -8.85
N TYR A 22 0.78 3.06 -9.22
CA TYR A 22 1.61 3.38 -10.39
C TYR A 22 0.83 3.33 -11.69
N ARG A 23 -0.05 2.33 -11.86
CA ARG A 23 -0.90 2.25 -13.06
C ARG A 23 -1.81 3.48 -13.18
N LYS A 24 -2.47 3.86 -12.09
CA LYS A 24 -3.30 5.08 -12.05
C LYS A 24 -2.49 6.35 -12.26
N ALA A 25 -1.26 6.41 -11.77
CA ALA A 25 -0.38 7.56 -11.99
C ALA A 25 0.02 7.69 -13.46
N GLN A 26 0.22 6.58 -14.16
CA GLN A 26 0.48 6.55 -15.61
C GLN A 26 -0.76 6.99 -16.41
N GLU A 27 -1.96 6.60 -15.97
CA GLU A 27 -3.22 6.91 -16.66
C GLU A 27 -3.71 8.35 -16.38
N LEU A 28 -3.57 8.84 -15.15
CA LEU A 28 -4.24 10.06 -14.65
C LEU A 28 -3.26 11.17 -14.20
N GLY A 29 -1.97 10.84 -14.02
CA GLY A 29 -0.96 11.72 -13.44
C GLY A 29 -0.85 11.60 -11.92
N PHE A 30 0.33 11.95 -11.38
CA PHE A 30 0.65 11.76 -9.95
C PHE A 30 -0.18 12.62 -8.98
N THR A 31 -0.64 13.79 -9.43
CA THR A 31 -1.42 14.73 -8.61
C THR A 31 -2.92 14.47 -8.68
N HIS A 32 -3.36 13.51 -9.51
CA HIS A 32 -4.78 13.20 -9.64
C HIS A 32 -5.35 12.75 -8.27
N PRO A 33 -6.54 13.22 -7.85
CA PRO A 33 -7.10 12.90 -6.53
C PRO A 33 -7.16 11.40 -6.24
N GLU A 34 -7.43 10.57 -7.26
CA GLU A 34 -7.44 9.11 -7.09
C GLU A 34 -6.05 8.52 -6.81
N VAL A 35 -5.00 9.08 -7.39
CA VAL A 35 -3.62 8.62 -7.18
C VAL A 35 -3.14 9.06 -5.80
N VAL A 36 -3.47 10.29 -5.39
CA VAL A 36 -3.22 10.81 -4.04
C VAL A 36 -3.96 9.99 -2.98
N ASN A 37 -5.23 9.66 -3.19
CA ASN A 37 -5.96 8.78 -2.27
C ASN A 37 -5.34 7.37 -2.21
N CYS A 38 -4.88 6.84 -3.35
CA CYS A 38 -4.20 5.55 -3.39
C CYS A 38 -2.87 5.57 -2.62
N SER A 39 -2.09 6.66 -2.72
CA SER A 39 -0.84 6.82 -1.98
C SER A 39 -1.06 6.92 -0.47
N GLN A 40 -2.10 7.66 -0.03
CA GLN A 40 -2.49 7.74 1.39
C GLN A 40 -2.89 6.37 1.95
N GLN A 41 -3.64 5.58 1.19
CA GLN A 41 -4.01 4.21 1.61
C GLN A 41 -2.79 3.28 1.67
N LEU A 42 -1.86 3.42 0.73
CA LEU A 42 -0.60 2.69 0.74
C LEU A 42 0.24 3.05 1.97
N ASP A 43 0.31 4.33 2.32
CA ASP A 43 1.01 4.81 3.51
C ASP A 43 0.42 4.23 4.80
N HIS A 44 -0.91 4.18 4.92
CA HIS A 44 -1.55 3.54 6.08
C HIS A 44 -1.19 2.05 6.20
N LEU A 45 -1.12 1.32 5.09
CA LEU A 45 -0.71 -0.09 5.07
C LEU A 45 0.75 -0.27 5.48
N LEU A 46 1.65 0.60 4.99
CA LEU A 46 3.07 0.61 5.36
C LEU A 46 3.24 0.88 6.85
N ASN A 47 2.54 1.87 7.39
CA ASN A 47 2.55 2.19 8.82
C ASN A 47 2.06 1.00 9.67
N LYS A 48 1.02 0.30 9.21
CA LYS A 48 0.54 -0.92 9.88
C LYS A 48 1.58 -2.04 9.85
N TYR A 49 2.31 -2.17 8.75
CA TYR A 49 3.37 -3.18 8.59
C TYR A 49 4.57 -2.90 9.49
N ILE A 50 4.99 -1.64 9.56
CA ILE A 50 6.11 -1.20 10.42
C ILE A 50 5.76 -1.38 11.89
N LYS A 51 4.55 -0.99 12.32
CA LYS A 51 4.08 -1.20 13.70
C LYS A 51 3.99 -2.67 14.13
N GLN A 52 3.92 -3.60 13.17
CA GLN A 52 3.97 -5.04 13.44
C GLN A 52 5.41 -5.60 13.37
N ALA A 53 6.39 -4.78 12.99
CA ALA A 53 7.81 -5.14 12.97
C ALA A 53 8.58 -4.68 14.21
N ALA A 54 8.04 -3.72 14.95
CA ALA A 54 8.45 -3.34 16.31
C ALA A 54 7.76 -4.25 17.34
#